data_AF-W4MCN4-F1
#
_entry.id   AF-W4MCN4-F1
#
_cell.length_a   1.000
_cell.length_b   1.000
_cell.length_c   1.000
_cell.angle_alpha   90.00
_cell.angle_beta   90.00
_cell.angle_gamma   90.00
#
_symmetry.space_group_name_H-M   'P 1'
#
loop_
_entity.id
_entity.type
_entity.pdbx_description
1 polymer ?
#
loop_
_entity_poly.entity_id
_entity_poly.type
_entity_poly.pdbx_seq_one_letter_code
_entity_poly.pdbx_strand_id
1 'polypeptide(L)'
;EYQLTDLDPALVSRFNLYEFAPTVEDWLLWASEQGIDSRVIAFIQQYTQYLDGDATEHDADLLTAQAGLVKTPDRRAWVKVSQFLKPLQQIDDMHIKIIAGMVGTSAALAFKSSLSQALPITPEQVLLRFGRHKKTIDALLLQELVMLNDQIVLWVNSDQYTSKQEETARRNLLAYMRYLQETNKRETVAHLVSMLQSPKFDKAMTFAAASLEIIELLTAYIEGIKVE
;
A
#
# COMPACT_ATOMS: atom_id res chain seq x y z
N GLU A 1 -5.22 -27.22 30.23
CA GLU A 1 -4.15 -26.28 29.85
C GLU A 1 -3.46 -26.82 28.62
N TYR A 2 -3.25 -26.00 27.58
CA TYR A 2 -2.39 -26.37 26.45
C TYR A 2 -0.96 -26.00 26.83
N GLN A 3 -0.10 -26.99 27.05
CA GLN A 3 1.33 -26.74 27.17
C GLN A 3 1.90 -26.54 25.76
N LEU A 4 2.38 -25.33 25.46
CA LEU A 4 3.28 -25.11 24.34
C LEU A 4 4.65 -25.66 24.76
N THR A 5 4.96 -26.90 24.35
CA THR A 5 6.31 -27.44 24.47
C THR A 5 7.06 -27.24 23.16
N ASP A 6 8.29 -26.72 23.25
CA ASP A 6 9.19 -26.66 22.10
C ASP A 6 9.39 -28.07 21.52
N LEU A 7 9.35 -28.18 20.19
CA LEU A 7 9.56 -29.45 19.50
C LEU A 7 11.00 -29.90 19.72
N ASP A 8 11.20 -31.14 20.16
CA ASP A 8 12.56 -31.65 20.35
C ASP A 8 13.31 -31.74 19.00
N PRO A 9 14.65 -31.59 18.98
CA PRO A 9 15.42 -31.58 17.73
C PRO A 9 15.28 -32.85 16.88
N ALA A 10 15.04 -34.01 17.50
CA ALA A 10 14.84 -35.27 16.79
C ALA A 10 13.43 -35.37 16.17
N LEU A 11 12.45 -34.66 16.71
CA LEU A 11 11.13 -34.49 16.10
C LEU A 11 11.18 -33.48 14.95
N VAL A 12 11.89 -32.36 15.11
CA VAL A 12 12.09 -31.35 14.07
C VAL A 12 12.78 -31.94 12.83
N SER A 13 13.75 -32.84 13.01
CA SER A 13 14.48 -33.48 11.89
C SER A 13 13.63 -34.37 10.98
N ARG A 14 12.38 -34.68 11.37
CA ARG A 14 11.42 -35.47 10.57
C ARG A 14 10.55 -34.60 9.66
N PHE A 15 10.67 -33.28 9.76
CA PHE A 15 9.90 -32.33 8.96
C PHE A 15 10.82 -31.55 8.03
N ASN A 16 10.26 -31.13 6.89
CA ASN A 16 10.85 -30.08 6.07
C ASN A 16 10.32 -28.74 6.61
N LEU A 17 11.22 -27.84 7.01
CA LEU A 17 10.87 -26.51 7.49
C LEU A 17 10.93 -25.54 6.33
N TYR A 18 9.81 -24.88 6.06
CA TYR A 18 9.72 -23.80 5.08
C TYR A 18 9.41 -22.52 5.84
N GLU A 19 10.31 -21.54 5.73
CA GLU A 19 10.09 -20.21 6.29
C GLU A 19 9.43 -19.34 5.23
N PHE A 20 8.26 -18.78 5.58
CA PHE A 20 7.59 -17.79 4.76
C PHE A 20 7.74 -16.43 5.44
N ALA A 21 8.50 -15.54 4.82
CA ALA A 21 8.68 -14.16 5.27
C ALA A 21 8.11 -13.16 4.23
N PRO A 22 6.80 -13.17 3.97
CA PRO A 22 6.19 -12.23 3.04
C PRO A 22 6.37 -10.80 3.55
N THR A 23 6.82 -9.91 2.68
CA THR A 23 7.05 -8.49 3.01
C THR A 23 5.74 -7.72 3.12
N VAL A 24 5.81 -6.49 3.64
CA VAL A 24 4.66 -5.55 3.66
C VAL A 24 4.18 -5.26 2.23
N GLU A 25 5.11 -5.09 1.29
CA GLU A 25 4.81 -4.86 -0.12
C GLU A 25 4.05 -6.05 -0.74
N ASP A 26 4.45 -7.29 -0.40
CA ASP A 26 3.75 -8.48 -0.89
C ASP A 26 2.30 -8.52 -0.37
N TRP A 27 2.08 -8.08 0.88
CA TRP A 27 0.74 -7.95 1.42
C TRP A 27 -0.06 -6.84 0.74
N LEU A 28 0.54 -5.68 0.48
CA LEU A 28 -0.14 -4.56 -0.19
C LEU A 28 -0.56 -4.93 -1.61
N LEU A 29 0.30 -5.64 -2.35
CA LEU A 29 -0.01 -6.14 -3.68
C LEU A 29 -1.19 -7.11 -3.64
N TRP A 30 -1.10 -8.14 -2.79
CA TRP A 30 -2.19 -9.08 -2.58
C TRP A 30 -3.49 -8.39 -2.15
N ALA A 31 -3.41 -7.44 -1.22
CA ALA A 31 -4.56 -6.73 -0.68
C ALA A 31 -5.28 -5.92 -1.77
N SER A 32 -4.52 -5.24 -2.63
CA SER A 32 -5.04 -4.48 -3.75
C SER A 32 -5.72 -5.38 -4.79
N GLU A 33 -5.12 -6.54 -5.10
CA GLU A 33 -5.73 -7.54 -6.00
C GLU A 33 -7.01 -8.17 -5.42
N GLN A 34 -7.07 -8.40 -4.10
CA GLN A 34 -8.24 -8.96 -3.42
C GLN A 34 -9.33 -7.93 -3.11
N GLY A 35 -9.16 -6.67 -3.49
CA GLY A 35 -10.13 -5.61 -3.23
C GLY A 35 -10.33 -5.36 -1.73
N ILE A 36 -9.24 -5.37 -0.96
CA ILE A 36 -9.21 -4.83 0.39
C ILE A 36 -9.55 -3.33 0.33
N ASP A 37 -10.30 -2.85 1.32
CA ASP A 37 -10.75 -1.46 1.38
C ASP A 37 -9.56 -0.49 1.25
N SER A 38 -9.68 0.48 0.33
CA SER A 38 -8.59 1.39 -0.02
C SER A 38 -8.10 2.22 1.17
N ARG A 39 -8.96 2.48 2.17
CA ARG A 39 -8.57 3.17 3.40
C ARG A 39 -7.57 2.35 4.22
N VAL A 40 -7.76 1.02 4.25
CA VAL A 40 -6.85 0.10 4.95
C VAL A 40 -5.52 -0.02 4.19
N ILE A 41 -5.58 -0.18 2.86
CA ILE A 41 -4.37 -0.24 2.02
C ILE A 41 -3.55 1.05 2.20
N ALA A 42 -4.19 2.22 2.08
CA ALA A 42 -3.52 3.51 2.23
C ALA A 42 -2.92 3.69 3.64
N PHE A 43 -3.63 3.25 4.69
CA PHE A 43 -3.09 3.29 6.05
C PHE A 43 -1.85 2.41 6.20
N ILE A 44 -1.89 1.14 5.79
CA ILE A 44 -0.76 0.23 5.92
C ILE A 44 0.44 0.69 5.09
N GLN A 45 0.18 1.23 3.90
CA GLN A 45 1.23 1.78 3.05
C GLN A 45 1.97 2.94 3.73
N GLN A 46 1.26 3.81 4.44
CA GLN A 46 1.86 4.95 5.14
C GLN A 46 2.46 4.57 6.50
N TYR A 47 1.88 3.58 7.18
CA TYR A 47 2.27 3.16 8.52
C TYR A 47 2.49 1.66 8.58
N THR A 48 3.54 1.21 7.89
CA THR A 48 3.87 -0.21 7.68
C THR A 48 4.06 -0.99 8.97
N GLN A 49 4.50 -0.34 10.05
CA GLN A 49 4.66 -0.92 11.39
C GLN A 49 3.33 -1.40 12.02
N TYR A 50 2.18 -1.00 11.48
CA TYR A 50 0.88 -1.48 11.96
C TYR A 50 0.35 -2.69 11.19
N LEU A 51 1.07 -3.22 10.20
CA LEU A 51 0.62 -4.41 9.47
C LEU A 51 0.61 -5.65 10.37
N ASP A 52 1.76 -5.90 10.97
CA ASP A 52 2.03 -6.98 11.90
C ASP A 52 2.46 -6.30 13.19
N GLY A 53 1.74 -6.54 14.29
CA GLY A 53 2.02 -5.84 15.55
C GLY A 53 3.46 -6.04 16.02
N ASP A 54 4.03 -4.98 16.59
CA ASP A 54 5.32 -5.05 17.28
C ASP A 54 5.22 -6.06 18.42
N ALA A 55 5.65 -7.29 18.17
CA ALA A 55 6.10 -8.17 19.24
C ALA A 55 7.46 -7.65 19.74
N THR A 56 7.50 -6.41 20.24
CA THR A 56 8.71 -5.96 20.94
C THR A 56 8.84 -6.77 22.22
N GLU A 57 10.03 -7.31 22.46
CA GLU A 57 10.35 -8.20 23.59
C GLU A 57 9.98 -7.61 24.96
N HIS A 58 9.81 -6.28 25.05
CA HIS A 58 9.37 -5.58 26.26
C HIS A 58 7.90 -5.81 26.64
N ASP A 59 7.07 -6.29 25.72
CA ASP A 59 5.69 -6.72 26.00
C ASP A 59 5.58 -8.24 26.19
N ALA A 60 6.65 -9.02 26.01
CA ALA A 60 6.60 -10.48 26.09
C ALA A 60 6.17 -10.99 27.49
N ASP A 61 6.55 -10.29 28.56
CA ASP A 61 6.19 -10.62 29.94
C ASP A 61 4.73 -10.24 30.30
N LEU A 62 4.15 -9.22 29.65
CA LEU A 62 2.73 -8.86 29.80
C LEU A 62 1.83 -9.70 28.88
N LEU A 63 2.32 -10.02 27.68
CA LEU A 63 1.66 -10.86 26.69
C LEU A 63 1.63 -12.33 27.11
N THR A 64 2.60 -12.82 27.88
CA THR A 64 2.56 -14.20 28.42
C THR A 64 1.52 -14.36 29.53
N ALA A 65 1.30 -13.35 30.37
CA ALA A 65 0.24 -13.36 31.40
C ALA A 65 -1.17 -13.16 30.83
N GLN A 66 -1.31 -12.53 29.67
CA GLN A 66 -2.58 -12.23 29.00
C GLN A 66 -2.68 -12.84 27.59
N ALA A 67 -1.94 -13.91 27.33
CA ALA A 67 -1.80 -14.53 26.01
C ALA A 67 -3.19 -14.88 25.44
N GLY A 68 -3.66 -14.07 24.48
CA GLY A 68 -4.96 -14.21 23.83
C GLY A 68 -6.03 -13.17 24.19
N LEU A 69 -5.84 -12.33 25.20
CA LEU A 69 -6.80 -11.29 25.61
C LEU A 69 -6.52 -9.92 24.97
N VAL A 70 -5.25 -9.57 24.76
CA VAL A 70 -4.87 -8.30 24.12
C VAL A 70 -4.91 -8.47 22.60
N LYS A 71 -5.64 -7.58 21.92
CA LYS A 71 -5.71 -7.54 20.46
C LYS A 71 -4.51 -6.78 19.92
N THR A 72 -3.80 -7.40 18.99
CA THR A 72 -2.71 -6.82 18.21
C THR A 72 -3.08 -6.83 16.74
N PRO A 73 -2.53 -5.91 15.92
CA PRO A 73 -2.77 -5.98 14.49
C PRO A 73 -2.05 -7.19 13.90
N ASP A 74 -2.72 -7.83 12.95
CA ASP A 74 -2.14 -8.86 12.09
C ASP A 74 -2.79 -8.74 10.70
N ARG A 75 -2.16 -9.31 9.67
CA ARG A 75 -2.67 -9.28 8.29
C ARG A 75 -4.13 -9.70 8.16
N ARG A 76 -4.59 -10.69 8.93
CA ARG A 76 -5.97 -11.19 8.91
C ARG A 76 -6.92 -10.25 9.65
N ALA A 77 -6.47 -9.60 10.73
CA ALA A 77 -7.25 -8.59 11.42
C ALA A 77 -7.56 -7.41 10.49
N TRP A 78 -6.60 -6.98 9.66
CA TRP A 78 -6.83 -5.94 8.64
C TRP A 78 -7.81 -6.37 7.54
N VAL A 79 -7.84 -7.65 7.16
CA VAL A 79 -8.89 -8.18 6.28
C VAL A 79 -10.28 -8.05 6.92
N LYS A 80 -10.40 -8.33 8.23
CA LYS A 80 -11.68 -8.16 8.96
C LYS A 80 -12.09 -6.69 9.03
N VAL A 81 -11.15 -5.79 9.31
CA VAL A 81 -11.40 -4.34 9.30
C VAL A 81 -11.91 -3.92 7.91
N SER A 82 -11.25 -4.34 6.85
CA SER A 82 -11.67 -4.08 5.47
C SER A 82 -13.10 -4.55 5.20
N GLN A 83 -13.45 -5.80 5.56
CA GLN A 83 -14.81 -6.31 5.40
C GLN A 83 -15.86 -5.51 6.17
N PHE A 84 -15.52 -5.08 7.39
CA PHE A 84 -16.38 -4.24 8.22
C PHE A 84 -16.57 -2.83 7.63
N LEU A 85 -15.55 -2.29 6.97
CA LEU A 85 -15.56 -0.96 6.38
C LEU A 85 -16.32 -0.88 5.04
N LYS A 86 -16.41 -1.98 4.28
CA LYS A 86 -17.06 -2.01 2.95
C LYS A 86 -18.43 -1.31 2.87
N PRO A 87 -19.39 -1.52 3.79
CA PRO A 87 -20.68 -0.83 3.73
C PRO A 87 -20.65 0.62 4.26
N LEU A 88 -19.54 1.06 4.86
CA LEU A 88 -19.47 2.32 5.60
C LEU A 88 -18.87 3.44 4.74
N GLN A 89 -19.69 4.45 4.44
CA GLN A 89 -19.22 5.66 3.78
C GLN A 89 -18.49 6.61 4.74
N GLN A 90 -18.93 6.67 6.00
CA GLN A 90 -18.31 7.47 7.05
C GLN A 90 -17.95 6.60 8.23
N ILE A 91 -16.86 6.96 8.89
CA ILE A 91 -16.32 6.26 10.06
C ILE A 91 -16.41 7.23 11.24
N ASP A 92 -17.13 6.82 12.29
CA ASP A 92 -17.26 7.58 13.53
C ASP A 92 -16.53 6.87 14.70
N ASP A 93 -16.60 7.48 15.88
CA ASP A 93 -15.96 6.96 17.09
C ASP A 93 -16.46 5.58 17.52
N MET A 94 -17.70 5.22 17.22
CA MET A 94 -18.23 3.89 17.51
C MET A 94 -17.58 2.84 16.61
N HIS A 95 -17.43 3.14 15.32
CA HIS A 95 -16.73 2.27 14.38
C HIS A 95 -15.26 2.10 14.77
N ILE A 96 -14.59 3.16 15.23
CA ILE A 96 -13.20 3.07 15.70
C ILE A 96 -13.08 2.16 16.93
N LYS A 97 -14.05 2.18 17.87
CA LYS A 97 -14.07 1.25 19.01
C LYS A 97 -14.21 -0.20 18.56
N ILE A 98 -15.02 -0.47 17.53
CA ILE A 98 -15.15 -1.82 16.95
C ILE A 98 -13.83 -2.25 16.31
N ILE A 99 -13.17 -1.36 15.56
CA ILE A 99 -11.86 -1.61 14.95
C ILE A 99 -10.80 -1.87 16.02
N ALA A 100 -10.81 -1.16 17.15
CA ALA A 100 -9.92 -1.42 18.28
C ALA A 100 -10.09 -2.85 18.84
N GLY A 101 -11.30 -3.41 18.81
CA GLY A 101 -11.56 -4.81 19.15
C GLY A 101 -11.03 -5.82 18.12
N MET A 102 -10.63 -5.37 16.93
CA MET A 102 -10.05 -6.22 15.87
C MET A 102 -8.52 -6.15 15.86
N VAL A 103 -7.95 -4.94 15.90
CA VAL A 103 -6.51 -4.68 15.69
C VAL A 103 -5.81 -4.09 16.91
N GLY A 104 -6.52 -3.88 18.01
CA GLY A 104 -6.00 -3.19 19.19
C GLY A 104 -6.17 -1.68 19.15
N THR A 105 -6.17 -1.06 20.32
CA THR A 105 -6.45 0.38 20.51
C THR A 105 -5.43 1.27 19.80
N SER A 106 -4.13 0.94 19.90
CA SER A 106 -3.05 1.72 19.28
C SER A 106 -3.22 1.82 17.76
N ALA A 107 -3.36 0.68 17.09
CA ALA A 107 -3.57 0.61 15.65
C ALA A 107 -4.87 1.28 15.21
N ALA A 108 -5.96 1.13 15.97
CA ALA A 108 -7.23 1.76 15.64
C ALA A 108 -7.20 3.29 15.74
N LEU A 109 -6.49 3.85 16.72
CA LEU A 109 -6.32 5.30 16.85
C LEU A 109 -5.39 5.88 15.78
N ALA A 110 -4.32 5.17 15.43
CA ALA A 110 -3.47 5.52 14.30
C ALA A 110 -4.28 5.51 12.99
N PHE A 111 -5.09 4.47 12.77
CA PHE A 111 -6.00 4.37 11.64
C PHE A 111 -7.01 5.52 11.61
N LYS A 112 -7.64 5.85 12.74
CA LYS A 112 -8.53 7.02 12.84
C LYS A 112 -7.83 8.31 12.39
N SER A 113 -6.59 8.49 12.81
CA SER A 113 -5.80 9.69 12.49
C SER A 113 -5.46 9.75 11.00
N SER A 114 -5.12 8.61 10.38
CA SER A 114 -4.79 8.56 8.95
C SER A 114 -5.98 8.88 8.05
N LEU A 115 -7.21 8.56 8.48
CA LEU A 115 -8.42 8.90 7.71
C LEU A 115 -8.56 10.40 7.47
N SER A 116 -8.10 11.23 8.41
CA SER A 116 -8.11 12.70 8.28
C SER A 116 -6.96 13.23 7.41
N GLN A 117 -5.93 12.41 7.18
CA GLN A 117 -4.73 12.73 6.39
C GLN A 117 -4.79 12.08 4.99
N ALA A 118 -5.92 11.49 4.63
CA ALA A 118 -6.09 10.87 3.33
C ALA A 118 -5.90 11.88 2.19
N LEU A 119 -5.26 11.41 1.11
CA LEU A 119 -5.03 12.25 -0.06
C LEU A 119 -6.36 12.79 -0.61
N PRO A 120 -6.42 14.07 -1.02
CA PRO A 120 -7.62 14.67 -1.61
C PRO A 120 -7.90 14.19 -3.04
N ILE A 121 -7.06 13.31 -3.58
CA ILE A 121 -7.12 12.79 -4.95
C ILE A 121 -6.83 11.29 -4.97
N THR A 122 -7.55 10.54 -5.81
CA THR A 122 -7.39 9.09 -5.95
C THR A 122 -6.65 8.70 -7.25
N PRO A 123 -6.05 7.49 -7.34
CA PRO A 123 -5.48 6.96 -8.57
C PRO A 123 -6.46 6.97 -9.75
N GLU A 124 -7.71 6.58 -9.53
CA GLU A 124 -8.76 6.61 -10.57
C GLU A 124 -8.97 8.04 -11.10
N GLN A 125 -8.98 9.05 -10.22
CA GLN A 125 -9.14 10.44 -10.63
C GLN A 125 -7.94 10.94 -11.46
N VAL A 126 -6.71 10.55 -11.09
CA VAL A 126 -5.51 10.85 -11.87
C VAL A 126 -5.60 10.15 -13.23
N LEU A 127 -5.77 8.83 -13.24
CA LEU A 127 -5.63 8.02 -14.45
C LEU A 127 -6.85 8.13 -15.37
N LEU A 128 -8.06 8.40 -14.88
CA LEU A 128 -9.24 8.51 -15.76
C LEU A 128 -9.68 9.94 -16.00
N ARG A 129 -9.30 10.90 -15.14
CA ARG A 129 -9.83 12.28 -15.16
C ARG A 129 -8.76 13.36 -14.93
N PHE A 130 -7.49 13.07 -15.26
CA PHE A 130 -6.33 13.93 -15.00
C PHE A 130 -6.57 15.43 -15.20
N GLY A 131 -7.11 15.82 -16.36
CA GLY A 131 -7.31 17.23 -16.73
C GLY A 131 -8.13 18.04 -15.72
N ARG A 132 -9.04 17.40 -14.96
CA ARG A 132 -9.88 18.07 -13.94
C ARG A 132 -9.16 18.26 -12.60
N HIS A 133 -8.08 17.52 -12.35
CA HIS A 133 -7.44 17.43 -11.05
C HIS A 133 -6.02 17.99 -11.01
N LYS A 134 -5.52 18.60 -12.10
CA LYS A 134 -4.19 19.22 -12.16
C LYS A 134 -3.92 20.19 -11.00
N LYS A 135 -4.89 21.05 -10.68
CA LYS A 135 -4.77 22.02 -9.57
C LYS A 135 -4.62 21.35 -8.20
N THR A 136 -5.32 20.23 -7.99
CA THR A 136 -5.21 19.45 -6.76
C THR A 136 -3.82 18.84 -6.66
N ILE A 137 -3.30 18.27 -7.75
CA ILE A 137 -1.95 17.67 -7.80
C ILE A 137 -0.86 18.72 -7.55
N ASP A 138 -1.03 19.93 -8.07
CA ASP A 138 -0.04 21.00 -7.88
C ASP A 138 0.07 21.50 -6.44
N ALA A 139 -1.04 21.39 -5.67
CA ALA A 139 -1.09 21.76 -4.27
C ALA A 139 -0.51 20.68 -3.33
N LEU A 140 -0.24 19.47 -3.82
CA LEU A 140 0.30 18.39 -3.01
C LEU A 140 1.77 18.61 -2.69
N LEU A 141 2.13 18.30 -1.44
CA LEU A 141 3.50 18.24 -0.97
C LEU A 141 4.23 17.02 -1.58
N LEU A 142 5.57 17.05 -1.56
CA LEU A 142 6.40 15.97 -2.09
C LEU A 142 6.01 14.59 -1.52
N GLN A 143 5.83 14.50 -0.20
CA GLN A 143 5.44 13.24 0.45
C GLN A 143 4.06 12.74 0.00
N GLU A 144 3.11 13.65 -0.21
CA GLU A 144 1.77 13.31 -0.69
C GLU A 144 1.80 12.83 -2.14
N LEU A 145 2.69 13.39 -2.97
CA LEU A 145 2.91 12.95 -4.34
C LEU A 145 3.59 11.60 -4.43
N VAL A 146 4.55 11.32 -3.53
CA VAL A 146 5.17 9.99 -3.40
C VAL A 146 4.12 8.96 -3.03
N MET A 147 3.30 9.24 -2.01
CA MET A 147 2.18 8.39 -1.62
C MET A 147 1.17 8.19 -2.77
N LEU A 148 0.87 9.23 -3.54
CA LEU A 148 0.00 9.14 -4.71
C LEU A 148 0.61 8.23 -5.79
N ASN A 149 1.92 8.31 -6.03
CA ASN A 149 2.62 7.43 -6.97
C ASN A 149 2.52 5.97 -6.54
N ASP A 150 2.72 5.68 -5.26
CA ASP A 150 2.61 4.30 -4.77
C ASP A 150 1.19 3.75 -4.96
N GLN A 151 0.16 4.57 -4.67
CA GLN A 151 -1.22 4.19 -4.90
C GLN A 151 -1.54 4.00 -6.39
N ILE A 152 -0.99 4.85 -7.27
CA ILE A 152 -1.13 4.72 -8.73
C ILE A 152 -0.54 3.40 -9.21
N VAL A 153 0.69 3.08 -8.79
CA VAL A 153 1.36 1.84 -9.21
C VAL A 153 0.61 0.62 -8.71
N LEU A 154 0.19 0.59 -7.44
CA LEU A 154 -0.62 -0.51 -6.90
C LEU A 154 -1.94 -0.68 -7.65
N TRP A 155 -2.64 0.42 -7.92
CA TRP A 155 -3.92 0.41 -8.62
C TRP A 155 -3.79 -0.14 -10.04
N VAL A 156 -2.75 0.28 -10.77
CA VAL A 156 -2.46 -0.24 -12.11
C VAL A 156 -2.04 -1.71 -12.05
N ASN A 157 -1.18 -2.08 -11.11
CA ASN A 157 -0.69 -3.45 -10.98
C ASN A 157 -1.80 -4.43 -10.58
N SER A 158 -2.89 -3.94 -10.01
CA SER A 158 -4.02 -4.77 -9.58
C SER A 158 -5.18 -4.77 -10.57
N ASP A 159 -4.95 -4.30 -11.80
CA ASP A 159 -5.93 -4.29 -12.90
C ASP A 159 -7.26 -3.63 -12.51
N GLN A 160 -7.21 -2.56 -11.70
CA GLN A 160 -8.39 -1.85 -11.18
C GLN A 160 -9.10 -0.98 -12.24
N TYR A 161 -8.88 -1.27 -13.52
CA TYR A 161 -9.47 -0.61 -14.69
C TYR A 161 -10.06 -1.64 -15.64
N THR A 162 -11.07 -1.22 -16.40
CA THR A 162 -11.62 -2.03 -17.50
C THR A 162 -10.75 -1.90 -18.75
N SER A 163 -10.80 -2.87 -19.67
CA SER A 163 -10.08 -2.81 -20.95
C SER A 163 -10.43 -1.57 -21.79
N LYS A 164 -11.63 -1.00 -21.61
CA LYS A 164 -12.05 0.24 -22.28
C LYS A 164 -11.36 1.49 -21.70
N GLN A 165 -10.97 1.43 -20.43
CA GLN A 165 -10.32 2.53 -19.71
C GLN A 165 -8.80 2.50 -19.84
N GLU A 166 -8.21 1.35 -20.17
CA GLU A 166 -6.76 1.12 -20.22
C GLU A 166 -6.01 2.19 -21.02
N GLU A 167 -6.42 2.47 -22.25
CA GLU A 167 -5.78 3.49 -23.09
C GLU A 167 -5.91 4.90 -22.51
N THR A 168 -7.06 5.20 -21.90
CA THR A 168 -7.27 6.50 -21.23
C THR A 168 -6.38 6.62 -20.00
N ALA A 169 -6.29 5.55 -19.20
CA ALA A 169 -5.42 5.46 -18.04
C ALA A 169 -3.96 5.69 -18.42
N ARG A 170 -3.50 5.04 -19.49
CA ARG A 170 -2.12 5.10 -19.98
C ARG A 170 -1.77 6.50 -20.48
N ARG A 171 -2.63 7.08 -21.31
CA ARG A 171 -2.47 8.46 -21.81
C ARG A 171 -2.42 9.48 -20.65
N ASN A 172 -3.26 9.29 -19.63
CA ASN A 172 -3.28 10.19 -18.48
C ASN A 172 -2.10 9.95 -17.53
N LEU A 173 -1.58 8.73 -17.41
CA LEU A 173 -0.31 8.45 -16.72
C LEU A 173 0.83 9.22 -17.39
N LEU A 174 0.94 9.16 -18.71
CA LEU A 174 1.91 9.95 -19.48
C LEU A 174 1.74 11.45 -19.24
N ALA A 175 0.50 11.95 -19.29
CA ALA A 175 0.20 13.35 -19.04
C ALA A 175 0.56 13.79 -17.61
N TYR A 176 0.35 12.92 -16.62
CA TYR A 176 0.77 13.13 -15.24
C TYR A 176 2.29 13.19 -15.11
N MET A 177 3.02 12.23 -15.69
CA MET A 177 4.48 12.20 -15.69
C MET A 177 5.08 13.48 -16.30
N ARG A 178 4.59 13.88 -17.48
CA ARG A 178 5.03 15.12 -18.15
C ARG A 178 4.71 16.36 -17.32
N TYR A 179 3.53 16.42 -16.71
CA TYR A 179 3.15 17.55 -15.86
C TYR A 179 4.04 17.68 -14.62
N LEU A 180 4.44 16.57 -14.00
CA LEU A 180 5.41 16.59 -12.90
C LEU A 180 6.78 17.08 -13.36
N GLN A 181 7.23 16.71 -14.55
CA GLN A 181 8.48 17.23 -15.15
C GLN A 181 8.40 18.74 -15.42
N GLU A 182 7.31 19.19 -16.05
CA GLU A 182 7.07 20.61 -16.38
C GLU A 182 7.02 21.49 -15.12
N THR A 183 6.52 20.94 -14.02
CA THR A 183 6.45 21.64 -12.71
C THR A 183 7.68 21.42 -11.83
N ASN A 184 8.78 20.91 -12.42
CA ASN A 184 10.07 20.67 -11.76
C ASN A 184 10.01 19.77 -10.50
N LYS A 185 9.05 18.83 -10.46
CA LYS A 185 8.90 17.84 -9.38
C LYS A 185 9.69 16.57 -9.70
N ARG A 186 11.01 16.70 -9.90
CA ARG A 186 11.87 15.65 -10.47
C ARG A 186 11.98 14.42 -9.60
N GLU A 187 12.06 14.60 -8.28
CA GLU A 187 12.15 13.54 -7.27
C GLU A 187 10.91 12.66 -7.29
N THR A 188 9.72 13.27 -7.45
CA THR A 188 8.46 12.55 -7.61
C THR A 188 8.47 11.68 -8.86
N VAL A 189 9.00 12.17 -9.97
CA VAL A 189 9.09 11.36 -11.21
C VAL A 189 10.09 10.23 -11.03
N ALA A 190 11.28 10.51 -10.47
CA ALA A 190 12.30 9.49 -10.20
C ALA A 190 11.75 8.36 -9.30
N HIS A 191 11.00 8.71 -8.27
CA HIS A 191 10.30 7.75 -7.42
C HIS A 191 9.34 6.87 -8.23
N LEU A 192 8.48 7.46 -9.06
CA LEU A 192 7.55 6.70 -9.91
C LEU A 192 8.28 5.77 -10.88
N VAL A 193 9.38 6.23 -11.49
CA VAL A 193 10.22 5.41 -12.37
C VAL A 193 10.80 4.23 -11.60
N SER A 194 11.37 4.45 -10.41
CA SER A 194 11.90 3.39 -9.55
C SER A 194 10.85 2.34 -9.23
N MET A 195 9.62 2.75 -8.93
CA MET A 195 8.51 1.84 -8.66
C MET A 195 8.17 1.00 -9.90
N LEU A 196 8.03 1.62 -11.07
CA LEU A 196 7.73 0.90 -12.32
C LEU A 196 8.85 -0.07 -12.73
N GLN A 197 10.09 0.18 -12.34
CA GLN A 197 11.20 -0.74 -12.60
C GLN A 197 11.26 -1.92 -11.65
N SER A 198 10.58 -1.85 -10.49
CA SER A 198 10.59 -2.94 -9.52
C SER A 198 9.93 -4.18 -10.12
N PRO A 199 10.58 -5.36 -10.08
CA PRO A 199 10.00 -6.62 -10.55
C PRO A 199 8.69 -7.00 -9.84
N LYS A 200 8.41 -6.41 -8.67
CA LYS A 200 7.15 -6.63 -7.93
C LYS A 200 5.94 -5.99 -8.61
N PHE A 201 6.15 -4.99 -9.46
CA PHE A 201 5.10 -4.26 -10.16
C PHE A 201 5.14 -4.54 -11.68
N ASP A 202 5.26 -5.82 -12.04
CA ASP A 202 5.42 -6.31 -13.41
C ASP A 202 4.24 -5.93 -14.32
N LYS A 203 3.00 -6.03 -13.83
CA LYS A 203 1.79 -5.62 -14.56
C LYS A 203 1.78 -4.11 -14.79
N ALA A 204 2.17 -3.31 -13.78
CA ALA A 204 2.29 -1.86 -13.94
C ALA A 204 3.38 -1.47 -14.93
N MET A 205 4.52 -2.17 -14.93
CA MET A 205 5.56 -1.98 -15.94
C MET A 205 5.06 -2.36 -17.33
N THR A 206 4.36 -3.48 -17.47
CA THR A 206 3.76 -3.93 -18.75
C THR A 206 2.75 -2.90 -19.27
N PHE A 207 1.92 -2.37 -18.37
CA PHE A 207 1.00 -1.27 -18.65
C PHE A 207 1.71 0.04 -19.00
N ALA A 208 2.86 0.35 -18.43
CA ALA A 208 3.65 1.50 -18.86
C ALA A 208 4.25 1.25 -20.25
N ALA A 209 4.79 0.05 -20.46
CA ALA A 209 5.63 -0.31 -21.60
C ALA A 209 4.93 -0.32 -22.96
N ALA A 210 3.61 -0.52 -23.00
CA ALA A 210 2.88 -0.45 -24.27
C ALA A 210 2.60 1.00 -24.77
N SER A 211 3.11 2.03 -24.10
CA SER A 211 3.30 3.38 -24.68
C SER A 211 4.78 3.65 -24.90
N LEU A 212 5.14 3.93 -26.15
CA LEU A 212 6.52 4.26 -26.54
C LEU A 212 7.01 5.51 -25.81
N GLU A 213 6.15 6.52 -25.67
CA GLU A 213 6.49 7.78 -25.01
C GLU A 213 6.74 7.62 -23.51
N ILE A 214 6.04 6.70 -22.84
CA ILE A 214 6.32 6.37 -21.45
C ILE A 214 7.68 5.65 -21.36
N ILE A 215 7.96 4.69 -22.25
CA ILE A 215 9.27 4.01 -22.30
C ILE A 215 10.42 4.99 -22.56
N GLU A 216 10.26 5.93 -23.48
CA GLU A 216 11.24 6.98 -23.75
C GLU A 216 11.51 7.81 -22.50
N LEU A 217 10.45 8.21 -21.77
CA LEU A 217 10.60 8.93 -20.50
C LEU A 217 11.34 8.11 -19.44
N LEU A 218 10.96 6.84 -19.26
CA LEU A 218 11.61 5.96 -18.30
C LEU A 218 13.10 5.79 -18.64
N THR A 219 13.41 5.55 -19.92
CA THR A 219 14.79 5.36 -20.40
C THR A 219 15.62 6.61 -20.22
N ALA A 220 15.08 7.79 -20.59
CA ALA A 220 15.76 9.07 -20.41
C ALA A 220 16.10 9.35 -18.94
N TYR A 221 15.20 9.00 -18.01
CA TYR A 221 15.49 9.11 -16.57
C TYR A 221 16.60 8.15 -16.13
N ILE A 222 16.56 6.89 -16.57
CA ILE A 222 17.55 5.87 -16.21
C ILE A 222 18.94 6.26 -16.73
N GLU A 223 19.02 6.76 -17.96
CA GLU A 223 20.27 7.21 -18.56
C GLU A 223 20.77 8.49 -17.91
N GLY A 224 19.89 9.43 -17.57
CA GLY A 224 20.24 10.66 -16.86
C GLY A 224 20.82 10.43 -15.46
N ILE A 225 20.38 9.39 -14.76
CA ILE A 225 20.91 9.01 -13.43
C ILE A 225 22.33 8.40 -13.52
N LYS A 226 22.71 7.82 -14.66
CA LYS A 226 24.05 7.22 -14.86
C LYS A 226 25.15 8.25 -15.18
N VAL A 227 24.81 9.53 -15.34
CA VAL A 227 25.72 10.59 -15.78
C VAL A 227 26.16 11.51 -14.62
N GLU A 228 25.76 11.26 -13.38
CA GLU A 228 26.28 11.93 -12.18
C GLU A 228 27.25 11.06 -11.38
#